data_AF-A0A954BI18-F1
#
_entry.id   AF-A0A954BI18-F1
#
_cell.length_a   1.000
_cell.length_b   1.000
_cell.length_c   1.000
_cell.angle_alpha   90.00
_cell.angle_beta   90.00
_cell.angle_gamma   90.00
#
_symmetry.space_group_name_H-M   'P 1'
#
loop_
_entity.id
_entity.type
_entity.pdbx_description
1 polymer ?
#
loop_
_entity_poly.entity_id
_entity_poly.type
_entity_poly.pdbx_seq_one_letter_code
_entity_poly.pdbx_strand_id
1 'polypeptide(L)'
;MTDPHIVRRSGAARQASIEETAAALGIDEAFVSALVDGFYGRVRQDDLIGPIFDAAIGDAWDTHLPKMKDFWSSMALGTRRYAGRPMPAHLKLPGLGAAHFTRWLALFRETLDEIAPNPAAHAFFLDRAARIAHGFQVTIAQMRPEVL
;
A
#
# COMPACT_ATOMS: atom_id res chain seq x y z
N MET A 1 -4.09 2.06 -43.52
CA MET A 1 -3.90 0.74 -42.91
C MET A 1 -4.09 0.93 -41.42
N THR A 2 -5.31 0.71 -40.94
CA THR A 2 -5.75 1.10 -39.59
C THR A 2 -5.57 -0.10 -38.66
N ASP A 3 -4.85 0.11 -37.56
CA ASP A 3 -4.47 -0.91 -36.58
C ASP A 3 -5.70 -1.36 -35.76
N PRO A 4 -6.09 -2.66 -35.78
CA PRO A 4 -7.32 -3.11 -35.15
C PRO A 4 -7.08 -3.59 -33.71
N HIS A 5 -7.71 -2.88 -32.77
CA HIS A 5 -8.13 -3.35 -31.44
C HIS A 5 -7.06 -3.55 -30.35
N ILE A 6 -6.78 -2.46 -29.62
CA ILE A 6 -6.64 -2.57 -28.16
C ILE A 6 -7.98 -3.07 -27.62
N VAL A 7 -8.11 -4.38 -27.37
CA VAL A 7 -9.30 -4.96 -26.75
C VAL A 7 -9.39 -4.43 -25.32
N ARG A 8 -10.21 -3.40 -25.11
CA ARG A 8 -10.56 -2.91 -23.77
C ARG A 8 -11.40 -3.99 -23.07
N ARG A 9 -10.78 -4.77 -22.18
CA ARG A 9 -11.51 -5.72 -21.33
C ARG A 9 -12.64 -4.98 -20.58
N SER A 10 -13.82 -5.56 -20.52
CA SER A 10 -14.94 -5.02 -19.74
C SER A 10 -14.58 -4.96 -18.25
N GLY A 11 -15.27 -4.11 -17.49
CA GLY A 11 -15.09 -4.03 -16.03
C GLY A 11 -15.30 -5.39 -15.34
N ALA A 12 -16.29 -6.17 -15.80
CA ALA A 12 -16.55 -7.51 -15.30
C ALA A 12 -15.41 -8.50 -15.59
N ALA A 13 -14.87 -8.50 -16.81
CA ALA A 13 -13.74 -9.36 -17.17
C ALA A 13 -12.47 -9.00 -16.38
N ARG A 14 -12.27 -7.72 -16.07
CA ARG A 14 -11.17 -7.28 -15.20
C ARG A 14 -11.39 -7.75 -13.76
N GLN A 15 -12.61 -7.64 -13.24
CA GLN A 15 -12.94 -8.05 -11.87
C GLN A 15 -12.75 -9.55 -11.68
N ALA A 16 -13.28 -10.39 -12.59
CA ALA A 16 -13.10 -11.84 -12.53
C ALA A 16 -11.60 -12.24 -12.54
N SER A 17 -10.78 -11.54 -13.34
CA SER A 17 -9.33 -11.77 -13.39
C SER A 17 -8.64 -11.44 -12.06
N ILE A 18 -9.11 -10.42 -11.34
CA ILE A 18 -8.58 -10.05 -10.02
C ILE A 18 -8.97 -11.10 -8.99
N GLU A 19 -10.22 -11.52 -8.98
CA GLU A 19 -10.73 -12.54 -8.06
C GLU A 19 -10.03 -13.89 -8.25
N GLU A 20 -9.84 -14.32 -9.51
CA GLU A 20 -9.10 -15.54 -9.83
C GLU A 20 -7.63 -15.44 -9.36
N THR A 21 -6.98 -14.30 -9.60
CA THR A 21 -5.60 -14.08 -9.14
C THR A 21 -5.51 -14.10 -7.62
N ALA A 22 -6.43 -13.41 -6.92
CA ALA A 22 -6.45 -13.37 -5.47
C ALA A 22 -6.67 -14.77 -4.88
N ALA A 23 -7.64 -15.53 -5.41
CA ALA A 23 -7.90 -16.91 -5.01
C ALA A 23 -6.69 -17.81 -5.24
N ALA A 24 -6.04 -17.73 -6.41
CA ALA A 24 -4.84 -18.52 -6.73
C ALA A 24 -3.66 -18.20 -5.80
N LEU A 25 -3.58 -16.96 -5.30
CA LEU A 25 -2.56 -16.53 -4.35
C LEU A 25 -2.97 -16.76 -2.88
N GLY A 26 -4.18 -17.24 -2.59
CA GLY A 26 -4.69 -17.38 -1.23
C GLY A 26 -4.87 -16.04 -0.51
N ILE A 27 -5.16 -14.97 -1.24
CA ILE A 27 -5.39 -13.63 -0.70
C ILE A 27 -6.89 -13.45 -0.47
N ASP A 28 -7.29 -13.17 0.76
CA ASP A 28 -8.65 -12.82 1.15
C ASP A 28 -8.69 -11.60 2.10
N GLU A 29 -9.89 -11.22 2.53
CA GLU A 29 -10.08 -10.09 3.44
C GLU A 29 -9.46 -10.32 4.83
N ALA A 30 -9.43 -11.57 5.31
CA ALA A 30 -8.83 -11.90 6.59
C ALA A 30 -7.32 -11.70 6.55
N PHE A 31 -6.67 -12.16 5.48
CA PHE A 31 -5.25 -11.93 5.25
C PHE A 31 -4.93 -10.45 5.10
N VAL A 32 -5.72 -9.69 4.32
CA VAL A 32 -5.54 -8.23 4.20
C VAL A 32 -5.66 -7.54 5.55
N SER A 33 -6.66 -7.90 6.36
CA SER A 33 -6.81 -7.33 7.71
C SER A 33 -5.60 -7.63 8.59
N ALA A 34 -5.16 -8.90 8.63
CA ALA A 34 -4.01 -9.33 9.42
C ALA A 34 -2.72 -8.61 8.98
N LEU A 35 -2.51 -8.47 7.66
CA LEU A 35 -1.38 -7.74 7.11
C LEU A 35 -1.38 -6.27 7.55
N VAL A 36 -2.51 -5.59 7.43
CA VAL A 36 -2.62 -4.18 7.82
C VAL A 36 -2.43 -4.01 9.33
N ASP A 37 -3.09 -4.83 10.14
CA ASP A 37 -2.99 -4.73 11.60
C ASP A 37 -1.56 -5.03 12.09
N GLY A 38 -0.95 -6.11 11.60
CA GLY A 38 0.43 -6.46 11.94
C GLY A 38 1.45 -5.41 11.48
N PHE A 39 1.30 -4.92 10.26
CA PHE A 39 2.18 -3.91 9.70
C PHE A 39 2.12 -2.60 10.47
N TYR A 40 0.92 -2.05 10.69
CA TYR A 40 0.80 -0.79 11.42
C TYR A 40 1.06 -0.95 12.92
N GLY A 41 0.88 -2.14 13.49
CA GLY A 41 1.38 -2.47 14.82
C GLY A 41 2.89 -2.25 14.93
N ARG A 42 3.67 -2.70 13.93
CA ARG A 42 5.12 -2.45 13.87
C ARG A 42 5.47 -0.99 13.62
N VAL A 43 4.78 -0.33 12.68
CA VAL A 43 4.98 1.10 12.37
C VAL A 43 4.88 1.96 13.63
N ARG A 44 3.88 1.69 14.49
CA ARG A 44 3.65 2.45 15.73
C ARG A 44 4.76 2.31 16.76
N GLN A 45 5.51 1.21 16.71
CA GLN A 45 6.60 0.92 17.65
C GLN A 45 7.97 1.28 17.06
N ASP A 46 8.03 1.78 15.82
CA ASP A 46 9.29 2.07 15.15
C ASP A 46 9.82 3.46 15.51
N ASP A 47 11.08 3.53 15.96
CA ASP A 47 11.70 4.77 16.42
C ASP A 47 11.87 5.82 15.31
N LEU A 48 11.95 5.41 14.03
CA LEU A 48 12.17 6.33 12.91
C LEU A 48 10.84 6.82 12.32
N ILE A 49 9.94 5.89 11.99
CA ILE A 49 8.70 6.26 11.30
C ILE A 49 7.50 6.41 12.24
N GLY A 50 7.51 5.77 13.41
CA GLY A 50 6.46 5.90 14.42
C GLY A 50 6.13 7.36 14.75
N PRO A 51 7.13 8.22 15.06
CA PRO A 51 6.88 9.65 15.32
C PRO A 51 6.19 10.41 14.18
N ILE A 52 6.40 10.03 12.91
CA ILE A 52 5.72 10.63 11.76
C ILE A 52 4.24 10.28 11.78
N PHE A 53 3.93 9.01 12.02
CA PHE A 53 2.54 8.54 12.09
C PHE A 53 1.83 9.11 13.31
N ASP A 54 2.49 9.16 14.47
CA ASP A 54 1.91 9.73 15.69
C ASP A 54 1.60 11.22 15.53
N ALA A 55 2.52 12.00 14.93
CA ALA A 55 2.26 13.41 14.65
C ALA A 55 1.12 13.63 13.64
N ALA A 56 0.91 12.70 12.70
CA ALA A 56 -0.09 12.82 11.64
C ALA A 56 -1.46 12.25 11.99
N ILE A 57 -1.51 11.20 12.82
CA ILE A 57 -2.72 10.43 13.13
C ILE A 57 -3.17 10.67 14.58
N GLY A 58 -2.23 10.83 15.51
CA GLY A 58 -2.53 10.93 16.94
C GLY A 58 -3.37 9.74 17.40
N ASP A 59 -4.52 10.02 18.03
CA ASP A 59 -5.44 8.98 18.53
C ASP A 59 -6.38 8.42 17.45
N ALA A 60 -6.35 8.93 16.22
CA ALA A 60 -7.31 8.56 15.16
C ALA A 60 -6.99 7.21 14.45
N TRP A 61 -6.30 6.29 15.12
CA TRP A 61 -5.93 4.98 14.58
C TRP A 61 -7.15 4.12 14.22
N ASP A 62 -8.23 4.22 15.00
CA ASP A 62 -9.48 3.50 14.74
C ASP A 62 -10.16 3.95 13.44
N THR A 63 -9.85 5.14 12.94
CA THR A 63 -10.30 5.63 11.62
C THR A 63 -9.27 5.33 10.54
N HIS A 64 -7.97 5.34 10.87
CA HIS A 64 -6.90 5.10 9.92
C HIS A 64 -6.84 3.64 9.44
N LEU A 65 -6.90 2.68 10.37
CA LEU A 65 -6.73 1.26 10.04
C LEU A 65 -7.81 0.74 9.08
N PRO A 66 -9.12 1.02 9.27
CA PRO A 66 -10.15 0.60 8.31
C PRO A 66 -9.88 1.16 6.90
N LYS A 67 -9.45 2.43 6.79
CA LYS A 67 -9.10 3.05 5.51
C LYS A 67 -7.91 2.34 4.83
N MET A 68 -6.94 1.87 5.60
CA MET A 68 -5.81 1.11 5.07
C MET A 68 -6.21 -0.30 4.65
N LYS A 69 -7.13 -0.95 5.38
CA LYS A 69 -7.73 -2.23 4.95
C LYS A 69 -8.48 -2.07 3.63
N ASP A 70 -9.28 -1.01 3.49
CA ASP A 70 -9.97 -0.68 2.24
C ASP A 70 -8.98 -0.42 1.08
N PHE A 71 -7.87 0.26 1.35
CA PHE A 71 -6.82 0.54 0.36
C PHE A 71 -6.22 -0.75 -0.19
N TRP A 72 -5.74 -1.63 0.70
CA TRP A 72 -5.09 -2.88 0.29
C TRP A 72 -6.09 -3.88 -0.28
N SER A 73 -7.32 -3.95 0.24
CA SER A 73 -8.39 -4.77 -0.34
C SER A 73 -8.76 -4.26 -1.75
N SER A 74 -8.89 -2.95 -1.95
CA SER A 74 -9.18 -2.41 -3.29
C SER A 74 -8.08 -2.73 -4.29
N MET A 75 -6.83 -2.80 -3.83
CA MET A 75 -5.67 -3.12 -4.65
C MET A 75 -5.55 -4.61 -4.97
N ALA A 76 -5.77 -5.48 -3.98
CA ALA A 76 -5.54 -6.92 -4.10
C ALA A 76 -6.78 -7.68 -4.58
N LEU A 77 -7.97 -7.23 -4.17
CA LEU A 77 -9.26 -7.91 -4.36
C LEU A 77 -10.21 -7.13 -5.27
N GLY A 78 -9.87 -5.89 -5.63
CA GLY A 78 -10.70 -5.09 -6.55
C GLY A 78 -12.01 -4.58 -5.94
N THR A 79 -12.13 -4.54 -4.61
CA THR A 79 -13.39 -4.20 -3.92
C THR A 79 -13.89 -2.77 -4.16
N ARG A 80 -13.04 -1.87 -4.66
CA ARG A 80 -13.35 -0.45 -4.91
C ARG A 80 -13.80 0.34 -3.67
N ARG A 81 -13.51 -0.16 -2.45
CA ARG A 81 -13.86 0.52 -1.18
C ARG A 81 -13.02 1.75 -0.91
N TYR A 82 -11.79 1.81 -1.44
CA TYR A 82 -10.92 2.96 -1.31
C TYR A 82 -11.06 3.93 -2.48
N ALA A 83 -11.65 5.10 -2.22
CA ALA A 83 -11.79 6.20 -3.18
C ALA A 83 -10.77 7.34 -2.96
N GLY A 84 -9.82 7.15 -2.04
CA GLY A 84 -8.89 8.21 -1.63
C GLY A 84 -7.77 8.48 -2.65
N ARG A 85 -7.15 9.65 -2.53
CA ARG A 85 -5.90 10.00 -3.21
C ARG A 85 -4.80 10.04 -2.15
N PRO A 86 -3.86 9.08 -2.11
CA PRO A 86 -2.90 8.99 -1.01
C PRO A 86 -1.83 10.10 -1.07
N MET A 87 -1.33 10.46 -2.26
CA MET A 87 -0.22 11.41 -2.42
C MET A 87 -0.42 12.77 -1.71
N PRO A 88 -1.58 13.46 -1.83
CA PRO A 88 -1.79 14.73 -1.14
C PRO A 88 -1.61 14.70 0.37
N ALA A 89 -1.86 13.56 1.03
CA ALA A 89 -1.60 13.43 2.47
C ALA A 89 -0.10 13.36 2.76
N HIS A 90 0.65 12.61 1.96
CA HIS A 90 2.10 12.42 2.12
C HIS A 90 2.88 13.71 1.82
N LEU A 91 2.42 14.50 0.84
CA LEU A 91 2.97 15.84 0.53
C LEU A 91 2.77 16.87 1.63
N LYS A 92 1.98 16.59 2.67
CA LYS A 92 1.81 17.47 3.85
C LYS A 92 2.70 17.09 5.03
N LEU A 93 3.31 15.91 5.02
CA LEU A 93 4.12 15.39 6.13
C LEU A 93 5.53 16.02 6.12
N PRO A 94 5.89 16.88 7.09
CA PRO A 94 7.23 17.48 7.13
C PRO A 94 8.30 16.40 7.38
N GLY A 95 9.49 16.58 6.82
CA GLY A 95 10.63 15.67 7.04
C GLY A 95 10.52 14.28 6.39
N LEU A 96 9.39 13.93 5.78
CA LEU A 96 9.24 12.66 5.06
C LEU A 96 10.23 12.57 3.89
N GLY A 97 11.00 11.49 3.82
CA GLY A 97 12.15 11.34 2.94
C GLY A 97 12.57 9.89 2.74
N ALA A 98 13.65 9.65 1.99
CA ALA A 98 14.06 8.32 1.52
C ALA A 98 14.22 7.29 2.64
N ALA A 99 14.90 7.64 3.74
CA ALA A 99 15.11 6.73 4.87
C ALA A 99 13.79 6.20 5.47
N HIS A 100 12.76 7.05 5.53
CA HIS A 100 11.44 6.69 6.04
C HIS A 100 10.74 5.68 5.12
N PHE A 101 10.83 5.85 3.80
CA PHE A 101 10.28 4.88 2.84
C PHE A 101 11.02 3.55 2.88
N THR A 102 12.35 3.58 2.98
CA THR A 102 13.16 2.37 3.17
C THR A 102 12.73 1.61 4.42
N ARG A 103 12.55 2.30 5.54
CA ARG A 103 12.12 1.65 6.79
C ARG A 103 10.69 1.13 6.72
N TRP A 104 9.77 1.90 6.14
CA TRP A 104 8.38 1.48 5.92
C TRP A 104 8.32 0.19 5.08
N LEU A 105 9.12 0.09 4.00
CA LEU A 105 9.20 -1.12 3.18
C LEU A 105 9.83 -2.30 3.93
N ALA A 106 10.83 -2.06 4.76
CA ALA A 106 11.45 -3.10 5.59
C ALA A 106 10.43 -3.71 6.56
N LEU A 107 9.68 -2.89 7.30
CA LEU A 107 8.64 -3.36 8.22
C LEU A 107 7.48 -4.07 7.49
N PHE A 108 7.13 -3.60 6.30
CA PHE A 108 6.10 -4.24 5.47
C PHE A 108 6.56 -5.63 5.02
N ARG A 109 7.82 -5.75 4.62
CA ARG A 109 8.45 -7.02 4.27
C ARG A 109 8.52 -7.96 5.47
N GLU A 110 9.00 -7.50 6.62
CA GLU A 110 9.04 -8.29 7.87
C GLU A 110 7.66 -8.85 8.22
N THR A 111 6.60 -8.05 8.07
CA THR A 111 5.23 -8.51 8.30
C THR A 111 4.85 -9.62 7.32
N LEU A 112 5.11 -9.43 6.02
CA LEU A 112 4.81 -10.45 5.01
C LEU A 112 5.62 -11.73 5.21
N ASP A 113 6.90 -11.63 5.59
CA ASP A 113 7.76 -12.79 5.86
C ASP A 113 7.15 -13.70 6.96
N GLU A 114 6.39 -13.13 7.89
CA GLU A 114 5.74 -13.87 8.98
C GLU A 114 4.38 -14.46 8.60
N ILE A 115 3.55 -13.72 7.87
CA ILE A 115 2.12 -14.06 7.73
C ILE A 115 1.69 -14.43 6.31
N ALA A 116 2.52 -14.20 5.29
CA ALA A 116 2.10 -14.46 3.92
C ALA A 116 1.76 -15.96 3.73
N PRO A 117 0.62 -16.30 3.12
CA PRO A 117 0.18 -17.69 2.99
C PRO A 117 1.08 -18.51 2.06
N ASN A 118 1.84 -17.85 1.19
CA ASN A 118 2.81 -18.45 0.29
C ASN A 118 3.77 -17.37 -0.28
N PRO A 119 4.91 -17.79 -0.89
CA PRO A 119 5.87 -16.86 -1.49
C PRO A 119 5.29 -15.96 -2.60
N ALA A 120 4.27 -16.42 -3.32
CA ALA A 120 3.67 -15.66 -4.41
C ALA A 120 2.81 -14.50 -3.88
N ALA A 121 2.04 -14.72 -2.81
CA ALA A 121 1.32 -13.65 -2.09
C ALA A 121 2.28 -12.64 -1.47
N HIS A 122 3.36 -13.12 -0.84
CA HIS A 122 4.43 -12.26 -0.34
C HIS A 122 4.97 -11.34 -1.45
N ALA A 123 5.40 -11.94 -2.58
CA ALA A 123 5.94 -11.19 -3.71
C ALA A 123 4.92 -10.21 -4.30
N PHE A 124 3.65 -10.61 -4.42
CA PHE A 124 2.57 -9.78 -4.94
C PHE A 124 2.42 -8.46 -4.18
N PHE A 125 2.42 -8.52 -2.84
CA PHE A 125 2.27 -7.35 -1.99
C PHE A 125 3.54 -6.51 -1.93
N LEU A 126 4.71 -7.14 -1.77
CA LEU A 126 5.98 -6.42 -1.68
C LEU A 126 6.29 -5.62 -2.95
N ASP A 127 6.04 -6.21 -4.12
CA ASP A 127 6.22 -5.56 -5.42
C ASP A 127 5.32 -4.32 -5.59
N ARG A 128 4.07 -4.39 -5.14
CA ARG A 128 3.14 -3.25 -5.15
C ARG A 128 3.54 -2.18 -4.15
N ALA A 129 3.89 -2.58 -2.93
CA ALA A 129 4.36 -1.70 -1.88
C ALA A 129 5.60 -0.90 -2.34
N ALA A 130 6.58 -1.58 -2.95
CA ALA A 130 7.79 -0.97 -3.48
C ALA A 130 7.49 0.07 -4.57
N ARG A 131 6.60 -0.24 -5.52
CA ARG A 131 6.19 0.72 -6.55
C ARG A 131 5.51 1.96 -5.98
N ILE A 132 4.64 1.79 -4.99
CA ILE A 132 3.95 2.91 -4.33
C ILE A 132 4.95 3.80 -3.60
N ALA A 133 5.81 3.19 -2.76
CA ALA A 133 6.84 3.89 -2.02
C ALA A 133 7.78 4.67 -2.96
N HIS A 134 8.24 4.03 -4.03
CA HIS A 134 9.09 4.67 -5.03
C HIS A 134 8.39 5.86 -5.71
N GLY A 135 7.14 5.69 -6.15
CA GLY A 135 6.36 6.78 -6.77
C GLY A 135 6.14 7.97 -5.83
N PHE A 136 5.90 7.70 -4.54
CA PHE A 136 5.77 8.73 -3.50
C PHE A 136 7.09 9.45 -3.28
N GLN A 137 8.18 8.72 -3.10
CA GLN A 137 9.50 9.29 -2.91
C GLN A 137 9.91 10.22 -4.06
N VAL A 138 9.72 9.78 -5.31
CA VAL A 138 10.05 10.60 -6.50
C VAL A 138 9.20 11.89 -6.52
N THR A 139 7.89 11.76 -6.32
CA THR A 139 6.99 12.92 -6.40
C THR A 139 7.25 13.91 -5.26
N ILE A 140 7.50 13.42 -4.04
CA ILE A 140 7.80 14.27 -2.88
C ILE A 140 9.11 15.03 -3.11
N ALA A 141 10.16 14.35 -3.57
CA ALA A 141 11.45 14.97 -3.87
C ALA A 141 11.34 16.06 -4.94
N GLN A 142 10.51 15.85 -5.97
CA GLN A 142 10.26 16.85 -7.02
C GLN A 142 9.47 18.07 -6.50
N MET A 143 8.51 17.86 -5.61
CA MET A 143 7.63 18.92 -5.10
C MET A 143 8.23 19.70 -3.92
N ARG A 144 9.26 19.15 -3.28
CA ARG A 144 9.99 19.75 -2.17
C ARG A 144 11.49 19.73 -2.46
N PRO A 145 11.97 20.50 -3.44
CA PRO A 145 13.41 20.65 -3.62
C PRO A 145 13.99 21.14 -2.29
N GLU A 146 15.01 20.45 -1.78
CA GLU A 146 15.69 20.87 -0.56
C GLU A 146 16.10 22.34 -0.74
N VAL A 147 15.74 23.18 0.23
CA VAL A 147 16.24 24.56 0.26
C VAL A 147 17.74 24.44 0.55
N LEU A 148 18.54 24.56 -0.51
CA LEU A 148 20.00 24.72 -0.42
C LEU A 148 20.35 25.96 0.42
#